data_AF-A0A7X5I9R2-F1
#
_entry.id   AF-A0A7X5I9R2-F1
#
_cell.length_a   1.000
_cell.length_b   1.000
_cell.length_c   1.000
_cell.angle_alpha   90.00
_cell.angle_beta   90.00
_cell.angle_gamma   90.00
#
_symmetry.space_group_name_H-M   'P 1'
#
loop_
_entity.id
_entity.type
_entity.pdbx_description
1 polymer ?
#
loop_
_entity_poly.entity_id
_entity_poly.type
_entity_poly.pdbx_seq_one_letter_code
_entity_poly.pdbx_strand_id
1 'polypeptide(L)' 'MCNLSKGVEEKGIQKGRQEGRQEGIIAMVSALKDLQIADSIILNKIQEKFHLAEETAKMYL' A
#
# COMPACT_ATOMS: atom_id res chain seq x y z
N MET A 1 26.13 24.97 -1.21
CA MET A 1 25.05 24.25 -1.94
C MET A 1 24.66 22.96 -1.18
N CYS A 2 24.05 23.06 0.00
CA CYS A 2 23.85 21.89 0.89
C CYS A 2 22.36 21.56 1.20
N ASN A 3 21.41 22.35 0.69
CA ASN A 3 19.99 22.20 1.02
C ASN A 3 19.16 21.52 -0.09
N LEU A 4 19.62 21.60 -1.36
CA LEU A 4 18.90 21.00 -2.49
C LEU A 4 18.99 19.47 -2.48
N SER A 5 20.16 18.91 -2.14
CA SER A 5 20.38 17.46 -2.11
C SER A 5 19.50 16.76 -1.06
N LYS A 6 19.41 17.34 0.14
CA LYS A 6 18.56 16.81 1.22
C LYS A 6 17.08 16.77 0.83
N GLY A 7 16.58 17.84 0.23
CA GLY A 7 15.19 17.89 -0.22
C GLY A 7 14.86 16.89 -1.34
N VAL A 8 15.84 16.58 -2.20
CA VAL A 8 15.68 15.53 -3.23
C VAL A 8 15.69 14.14 -2.61
N GLU A 9 16.61 13.88 -1.68
CA GLU A 9 16.73 12.60 -0.96
C GLU A 9 15.47 12.28 -0.14
N GLU A 10 14.96 13.24 0.64
CA GLU A 10 13.75 13.08 1.45
C GLU A 10 12.53 12.75 0.58
N LYS A 11 12.37 13.43 -0.56
CA LYS A 11 11.30 13.13 -1.53
C LYS A 11 11.44 11.73 -2.11
N GLY A 12 12.66 11.30 -2.43
CA GLY A 12 12.94 9.94 -2.90
C GLY A 12 12.53 8.88 -1.88
N ILE A 13 12.89 9.08 -0.60
CA ILE A 13 12.53 8.17 0.49
C ILE A 13 11.02 8.12 0.69
N GLN A 14 10.34 9.28 0.70
CA GLN A 14 8.89 9.35 0.83
C GLN A 14 8.18 8.62 -0.33
N LYS A 15 8.63 8.86 -1.56
CA LYS A 15 8.11 8.19 -2.75
C LYS A 15 8.31 6.68 -2.69
N GLY A 16 9.51 6.22 -2.38
CA GLY A 16 9.80 4.78 -2.25
C GLY A 16 8.99 4.11 -1.14
N ARG A 17 8.75 4.78 -0.01
CA ARG A 17 7.85 4.28 1.05
C ARG A 17 6.40 4.18 0.57
N GLN A 18 5.93 5.14 -0.22
CA GLN A 18 4.58 5.12 -0.78
C GLN A 18 4.42 4.00 -1.81
N GLU A 19 5.37 3.87 -2.75
CA GLU A 19 5.38 2.82 -3.76
C GLU A 19 5.47 1.42 -3.12
N GLY A 20 6.41 1.20 -2.20
CA GLY A 20 6.54 -0.08 -1.50
C GLY A 20 5.32 -0.44 -0.66
N ARG A 21 4.62 0.57 -0.10
CA ARG A 21 3.34 0.34 0.58
C ARG A 21 2.25 -0.11 -0.40
N GLN A 22 2.15 0.50 -1.57
CA GLN A 22 1.18 0.10 -2.59
C GLN A 22 1.46 -1.31 -3.12
N GLU A 23 2.71 -1.60 -3.47
CA GLU A 23 3.15 -2.93 -3.94
C GLU A 23 2.89 -4.01 -2.87
N GLY A 24 3.16 -3.71 -1.60
CA GLY A 24 2.89 -4.62 -0.49
C GLY A 24 1.42 -4.97 -0.31
N ILE A 25 0.50 -3.99 -0.49
CA ILE A 25 -0.94 -4.25 -0.45
C ILE A 25 -1.35 -5.13 -1.63
N ILE A 26 -0.90 -4.81 -2.85
CA ILE A 26 -1.21 -5.58 -4.06
C ILE A 26 -0.74 -7.03 -3.93
N ALA A 27 0.49 -7.25 -3.45
CA ALA A 27 1.03 -8.59 -3.25
C ALA A 27 0.23 -9.39 -2.22
N MET A 28 -0.17 -8.76 -1.10
CA MET A 28 -1.02 -9.39 -0.10
C MET A 28 -2.39 -9.80 -0.68
N VAL A 29 -3.03 -8.90 -1.45
CA VAL A 29 -4.31 -9.20 -2.09
C VAL A 29 -4.19 -10.35 -3.09
N SER A 30 -3.16 -10.34 -3.95
CA SER A 30 -2.91 -11.42 -4.91
C SER A 30 -2.78 -12.77 -4.19
N ALA A 31 -1.97 -12.84 -3.15
CA ALA A 31 -1.77 -14.07 -2.37
C ALA A 31 -3.07 -14.56 -1.71
N LEU A 32 -3.92 -13.66 -1.20
CA LEU A 32 -5.21 -14.03 -0.62
C LEU A 32 -6.22 -14.50 -1.67
N LYS A 33 -6.20 -13.92 -2.87
CA LYS A 33 -7.03 -14.36 -4.00
C LYS A 33 -6.61 -15.74 -4.51
N ASP A 34 -5.31 -16.02 -4.59
CA ASP A 34 -4.78 -17.33 -4.96
C ASP A 34 -5.23 -18.43 -3.96
N LEU A 35 -5.42 -18.05 -2.70
CA LEU A 35 -5.97 -18.90 -1.64
C LEU A 35 -7.50 -18.95 -1.62
N GLN A 36 -8.17 -18.37 -2.63
CA GLN A 36 -9.64 -18.33 -2.77
C GLN A 36 -10.35 -17.70 -1.57
N ILE A 37 -9.70 -16.73 -0.91
CA ILE A 37 -10.32 -15.95 0.17
C ILE A 37 -11.32 -14.97 -0.44
N ALA A 38 -12.51 -14.88 0.15
CA ALA A 38 -13.56 -13.98 -0.32
C ALA A 38 -13.14 -12.50 -0.25
N ASP A 39 -13.50 -11.72 -1.28
CA ASP A 39 -13.15 -10.30 -1.38
C ASP A 39 -13.62 -9.47 -0.17
N SER A 40 -14.74 -9.83 0.47
CA SER A 40 -15.21 -9.16 1.68
C SER A 40 -14.26 -9.34 2.87
N ILE A 41 -13.61 -10.50 2.98
CA ILE A 41 -12.59 -10.78 4.00
C ILE A 41 -11.30 -10.03 3.64
N ILE A 42 -10.91 -10.04 2.36
CA ILE A 42 -9.73 -9.31 1.89
C ILE A 42 -9.90 -7.81 2.16
N LEU A 43 -11.06 -7.23 1.84
CA LEU A 43 -11.40 -5.83 2.11
C LEU A 43 -11.18 -5.48 3.59
N ASN A 44 -11.76 -6.27 4.49
CA ASN A 44 -11.60 -6.11 5.93
C ASN A 44 -10.12 -6.16 6.34
N LYS A 45 -9.34 -7.09 5.78
CA LYS A 45 -7.90 -7.20 6.09
C LYS A 45 -7.10 -6.00 5.58
N ILE A 46 -7.43 -5.44 4.42
CA ILE A 46 -6.78 -4.22 3.92
C ILE A 46 -7.06 -3.05 4.88
N GLN A 47 -8.33 -2.87 5.28
CA GLN A 47 -8.73 -1.81 6.21
C GLN A 47 -8.04 -1.96 7.57
N GLU A 48 -8.03 -3.16 8.14
CA GLU A 48 -7.40 -3.45 9.44
C GLU A 48 -5.88 -3.27 9.42
N LYS A 49 -5.19 -3.83 8.41
CA LYS A 49 -3.72 -3.86 8.40
C LYS A 49 -3.10 -2.54 7.96
N PHE A 50 -3.75 -1.85 7.03
CA PHE A 50 -3.23 -0.63 6.43
C PHE A 50 -3.97 0.62 6.90
N HIS A 51 -4.99 0.49 7.77
CA HIS A 51 -5.76 1.61 8.30
C HIS A 51 -6.33 2.48 7.17
N LEU A 52 -6.87 1.84 6.13
CA LEU A 52 -7.47 2.50 4.98
C LEU A 52 -8.98 2.61 5.16
N ALA A 53 -9.55 3.72 4.68
CA ALA A 53 -10.99 3.85 4.50
C ALA A 53 -11.48 2.83 3.47
N GLU A 54 -12.74 2.42 3.57
CA GLU A 54 -13.34 1.39 2.74
C GLU A 54 -13.23 1.74 1.24
N GLU A 55 -13.50 2.99 0.88
CA GLU A 55 -13.41 3.49 -0.50
C GLU A 55 -12.00 3.32 -1.07
N THR A 56 -10.98 3.59 -0.24
CA THR A 56 -9.58 3.43 -0.65
C THR A 56 -9.18 1.95 -0.73
N ALA A 57 -9.64 1.14 0.22
CA ALA A 57 -9.33 -0.28 0.27
C ALA A 57 -9.94 -1.04 -0.93
N LYS A 58 -11.14 -0.65 -1.38
CA LYS A 58 -11.79 -1.20 -2.57
C LYS A 58 -10.99 -1.02 -3.86
N MET A 59 -10.14 0.00 -3.95
CA MET A 59 -9.29 0.21 -5.14
C MET A 59 -8.20 -0.86 -5.33
N TYR A 60 -7.94 -1.68 -4.31
CA TYR A 60 -6.94 -2.75 -4.34
C TYR A 60 -7.52 -4.14 -4.60
N LEU A 61 -8.85 -4.26 -4.67
CA LEU A 61 -9.55 -5.50 -5.01
C LEU A 61 -9.76 -5.58 -6.52
#